data_AF-A0A964R1R4-F1
#
_entry.id   AF-A0A964R1R4-F1
#
_cell.length_a   1.000
_cell.length_b   1.000
_cell.length_c   1.000
_cell.angle_alpha   90.00
_cell.angle_beta   90.00
_cell.angle_gamma   90.00
#
_symmetry.space_group_name_H-M   'P 1'
#
loop_
_entity.id
_entity.type
_entity.pdbx_description
1 polymer ?
#
loop_
_entity_poly.entity_id
_entity_poly.type
_entity_poly.pdbx_seq_one_letter_code
_entity_poly.pdbx_strand_id
1 'polypeptide(L)'
;MKITDILRAEHTVFHHLFDHIETTAPRLKTLAEVKSLALLVDKVMSPHSETEDELFIEPLEHCFEQIGQRETFHQEHELIEETLAKVRKARTLKDGKRLLLGVIAAARKHFEKEERIVFPLAERVLKAKTLLDLGETWMQRREAALK
;
A
#
# COMPACT_ATOMS: atom_id res chain seq x y z
N MET A 1 -19.60 3.80 -2.99
CA MET A 1 -18.58 4.50 -2.17
C MET A 1 -17.59 5.15 -3.14
N LYS A 2 -16.96 6.27 -2.79
CA LYS A 2 -15.87 6.78 -3.64
C LYS A 2 -14.67 5.84 -3.55
N ILE A 3 -13.84 5.76 -4.59
CA ILE A 3 -12.59 5.00 -4.53
C ILE A 3 -11.69 5.44 -3.35
N THR A 4 -11.64 6.73 -3.03
CA THR A 4 -10.87 7.23 -1.87
C THR A 4 -11.44 6.79 -0.52
N ASP A 5 -12.75 6.54 -0.41
CA ASP A 5 -13.35 5.97 0.81
C ASP A 5 -12.95 4.50 0.98
N ILE A 6 -12.89 3.77 -0.13
CA ILE A 6 -12.49 2.36 -0.17
C ILE A 6 -11.02 2.20 0.23
N LEU A 7 -10.11 2.97 -0.40
CA LEU A 7 -8.69 2.92 -0.12
C LEU A 7 -8.38 3.28 1.34
N ARG A 8 -9.03 4.32 1.91
CA ARG A 8 -8.91 4.64 3.35
C ARG A 8 -9.39 3.50 4.27
N ALA A 9 -10.44 2.78 3.87
CA ALA A 9 -10.90 1.63 4.63
C ALA A 9 -9.88 0.48 4.59
N GLU A 10 -9.25 0.22 3.44
CA GLU A 10 -8.13 -0.73 3.32
C GLU A 10 -6.94 -0.29 4.20
N HIS A 11 -6.56 0.99 4.16
CA HIS A 11 -5.50 1.55 5.02
C HIS A 11 -5.76 1.34 6.50
N THR A 12 -7.01 1.47 6.95
CA THR A 12 -7.38 1.23 8.35
C THR A 12 -7.04 -0.22 8.76
N VAL A 13 -7.31 -1.20 7.88
CA VAL A 13 -6.96 -2.59 8.12
C VAL A 13 -5.44 -2.78 8.14
N PHE A 14 -4.73 -2.17 7.19
CA PHE A 14 -3.28 -2.26 7.12
C PHE A 14 -2.59 -1.61 8.33
N HIS A 15 -3.09 -0.47 8.82
CA HIS A 15 -2.57 0.16 10.03
C HIS A 15 -2.66 -0.76 11.25
N HIS A 16 -3.78 -1.46 11.45
CA HIS A 16 -3.88 -2.46 12.52
C HIS A 16 -2.88 -3.62 12.34
N LEU A 17 -2.68 -4.09 11.10
CA LEU A 17 -1.68 -5.11 10.81
C LEU A 17 -0.26 -4.59 11.11
N PHE A 18 0.04 -3.35 10.74
CA PHE A 18 1.33 -2.71 10.95
C PHE A 18 1.62 -2.52 12.44
N ASP A 19 0.64 -2.07 13.23
CA ASP A 19 0.74 -1.96 14.70
C ASP A 19 1.09 -3.32 15.31
N HIS A 20 0.42 -4.38 14.86
CA HIS A 20 0.70 -5.74 15.32
C HIS A 20 2.13 -6.17 14.95
N ILE A 21 2.57 -5.92 13.72
CA ILE A 21 3.92 -6.31 13.26
C ILE A 21 4.99 -5.53 14.01
N GLU A 22 4.85 -4.23 14.21
CA GLU A 22 5.83 -3.41 14.94
C GLU A 22 6.01 -3.88 16.39
N THR A 23 4.92 -4.28 17.05
CA THR A 23 4.98 -4.79 18.43
C THR A 23 5.50 -6.24 18.51
N THR A 24 5.32 -7.06 17.48
CA THR A 24 5.67 -8.49 17.51
C THR A 24 7.01 -8.81 16.85
N ALA A 25 7.39 -8.11 15.78
CA ALA A 25 8.62 -8.34 15.02
C ALA A 25 9.90 -8.37 15.88
N PRO A 26 10.09 -7.48 16.88
CA PRO A 26 11.25 -7.55 17.77
C PRO A 26 11.35 -8.87 18.54
N ARG A 27 10.21 -9.51 18.84
CA ARG A 27 10.10 -10.71 19.68
C ARG A 27 10.22 -12.03 18.92
N LEU A 28 10.10 -12.02 17.59
CA LEU A 28 10.23 -13.21 16.74
C LEU A 28 11.56 -13.94 16.97
N LYS A 29 11.54 -15.27 16.93
CA LYS A 29 12.67 -16.12 17.31
C LYS A 29 13.35 -16.74 16.10
N THR A 30 12.66 -16.84 14.98
CA THR A 30 13.20 -17.48 13.78
C THR A 30 13.08 -16.59 12.56
N LEU A 31 13.99 -16.80 11.61
CA LEU A 31 13.94 -16.12 10.32
C LEU A 31 12.73 -16.57 9.49
N ALA A 32 12.24 -17.80 9.70
CA ALA A 32 11.05 -18.29 9.04
C ALA A 32 9.80 -17.48 9.45
N GLU A 33 9.62 -17.18 10.74
CA GLU A 33 8.52 -16.33 11.22
C GLU A 33 8.53 -14.94 10.58
N VAL A 34 9.71 -14.31 10.49
CA VAL A 34 9.88 -13.01 9.84
C VAL A 34 9.48 -13.08 8.37
N LYS A 35 9.92 -14.11 7.65
CA LYS A 35 9.61 -14.29 6.23
C LYS A 35 8.13 -14.59 6.01
N SER A 36 7.49 -15.34 6.91
CA SER A 36 6.05 -15.60 6.86
C SER A 36 5.24 -14.31 7.06
N LEU A 37 5.61 -13.46 8.02
CA LEU A 37 4.95 -12.16 8.20
C LEU A 37 5.20 -11.22 7.01
N ALA A 38 6.41 -11.20 6.46
CA ALA A 38 6.70 -10.43 5.25
C ALA A 38 5.86 -10.91 4.06
N LEU A 39 5.71 -12.21 3.88
CA LEU A 39 4.85 -12.77 2.83
C LEU A 39 3.37 -12.43 3.05
N LEU A 40 2.90 -12.41 4.30
CA LEU A 40 1.55 -11.98 4.62
C LEU A 40 1.34 -10.51 4.22
N VAL A 41 2.26 -9.62 4.62
CA VAL A 41 2.22 -8.19 4.25
C VAL A 41 2.19 -8.02 2.74
N ASP A 42 3.11 -8.67 2.03
CA ASP A 42 3.19 -8.68 0.57
C ASP A 42 1.85 -9.08 -0.06
N LYS A 43 1.24 -10.18 0.42
CA LYS A 43 0.00 -10.71 -0.14
C LYS A 43 -1.24 -9.88 0.16
N VAL A 44 -1.27 -9.14 1.26
CA VAL A 44 -2.40 -8.25 1.55
C VAL A 44 -2.23 -6.88 0.93
N MET A 45 -0.99 -6.41 0.70
CA MET A 45 -0.72 -5.10 0.10
C MET A 45 -0.73 -5.11 -1.43
N SER A 46 -0.21 -6.16 -2.11
CA SER A 46 -0.12 -6.14 -3.59
C SER A 46 -1.45 -5.85 -4.29
N PRO A 47 -2.60 -6.46 -3.89
CA PRO A 47 -3.86 -6.17 -4.54
C PRO A 47 -4.39 -4.75 -4.30
N HIS A 48 -3.87 -4.06 -3.28
CA HIS A 48 -4.16 -2.67 -2.99
C HIS A 48 -3.29 -1.74 -3.84
N SER A 49 -1.96 -1.95 -3.86
CA SER A 49 -1.06 -1.18 -4.73
C SER A 49 -1.43 -1.31 -6.22
N GLU A 50 -1.81 -2.50 -6.69
CA GLU A 50 -2.35 -2.71 -8.05
C GLU A 50 -3.62 -1.90 -8.32
N THR A 51 -4.50 -1.78 -7.32
CA THR A 51 -5.70 -0.94 -7.42
C THR A 51 -5.32 0.53 -7.55
N GLU A 52 -4.38 0.99 -6.72
CA GLU A 52 -3.93 2.37 -6.72
C GLU A 52 -3.29 2.74 -8.05
N ASP A 53 -2.37 1.92 -8.55
CA ASP A 53 -1.71 2.16 -9.83
C ASP A 53 -2.72 2.24 -10.99
N GLU A 54 -3.58 1.23 -11.15
CA GLU A 54 -4.46 1.12 -12.32
C GLU A 54 -5.70 2.01 -12.25
N LEU A 55 -6.35 2.11 -11.08
CA LEU A 55 -7.65 2.78 -10.97
C LEU A 55 -7.54 4.20 -10.42
N PHE A 56 -6.45 4.55 -9.73
CA PHE A 56 -6.36 5.82 -9.02
C PHE A 56 -5.25 6.72 -9.57
N ILE A 57 -4.03 6.20 -9.72
CA ILE A 57 -2.85 6.95 -10.13
C ILE A 57 -2.86 7.20 -11.64
N GLU A 58 -3.07 6.17 -12.47
CA GLU A 58 -3.10 6.32 -13.94
C GLU A 58 -4.09 7.42 -14.40
N PRO A 59 -5.35 7.47 -13.90
CA PRO A 59 -6.27 8.56 -14.26
C PRO A 59 -5.86 9.95 -13.75
N LEU A 60 -5.00 10.01 -12.74
CA LEU A 60 -4.55 11.25 -12.07
C LEU A 60 -3.15 11.70 -12.49
N GLU A 61 -2.43 10.96 -13.33
CA GLU A 61 -1.04 11.27 -13.70
C GLU A 61 -0.88 12.72 -14.16
N HIS A 62 -1.76 13.18 -15.05
CA HIS A 62 -1.75 14.55 -15.56
C HIS A 62 -1.96 15.62 -14.47
N CYS A 63 -2.67 15.30 -13.38
CA CYS A 63 -2.79 16.16 -12.20
C CYS A 63 -1.53 16.10 -11.33
N PHE A 64 -0.89 14.93 -11.21
CA PHE A 64 0.33 14.76 -10.42
C PHE A 64 1.58 15.37 -11.07
N GLU A 65 1.63 15.45 -12.40
CA GLU A 65 2.66 16.20 -13.13
C GLU A 65 2.65 17.68 -12.74
N GLN A 66 1.46 18.28 -12.63
CA GLN A 66 1.31 19.71 -12.34
C GLN A 66 1.77 20.10 -10.93
N ILE A 67 1.84 19.13 -10.00
CA ILE A 67 2.34 19.33 -8.64
C ILE A 67 3.73 18.73 -8.39
N GLY A 68 4.39 18.22 -9.43
CA GLY A 68 5.75 17.66 -9.34
C GLY A 68 5.87 16.41 -8.47
N GLN A 69 4.80 15.61 -8.34
CA GLN A 69 4.76 14.41 -7.49
C GLN A 69 4.70 13.10 -8.28
N ARG A 70 4.56 13.14 -9.61
CA ARG A 70 4.36 11.95 -10.46
C ARG A 70 5.39 10.83 -10.22
N GLU A 71 6.68 11.15 -10.26
CA GLU A 71 7.75 10.14 -10.13
C GLU A 71 7.82 9.50 -8.73
N THR A 72 7.28 10.16 -7.70
CA THR A 72 7.48 9.72 -6.31
C THR A 72 6.57 8.60 -5.86
N PHE A 73 5.42 8.35 -6.50
CA PHE A 73 4.46 7.34 -6.04
C PHE A 73 4.86 5.92 -6.46
N HIS A 74 5.09 5.69 -7.75
CA HIS A 74 5.55 4.37 -8.22
C HIS A 74 6.90 3.98 -7.57
N GLN A 75 7.80 4.95 -7.36
CA GLN A 75 9.06 4.70 -6.64
C GLN A 75 8.85 4.26 -5.18
N GLU A 76 7.81 4.77 -4.51
CA GLU A 76 7.47 4.37 -3.14
C GLU A 76 6.94 2.93 -3.11
N HIS A 77 6.05 2.55 -4.03
CA HIS A 77 5.58 1.16 -4.19
C HIS A 77 6.73 0.21 -4.52
N GLU A 78 7.54 0.52 -5.53
CA GLU A 78 8.72 -0.27 -5.92
C GLU A 78 9.69 -0.46 -4.75
N LEU A 79 9.95 0.60 -3.96
CA LEU A 79 10.82 0.51 -2.79
C LEU A 79 10.28 -0.48 -1.75
N ILE A 80 8.97 -0.47 -1.49
CA ILE A 80 8.31 -1.39 -0.56
C ILE A 80 8.45 -2.83 -1.06
N GLU A 81 8.11 -3.08 -2.32
CA GLU A 81 8.18 -4.40 -2.96
C GLU A 81 9.62 -4.96 -2.98
N GLU A 82 10.58 -4.14 -3.39
CA GLU A 82 11.99 -4.53 -3.37
C GLU A 82 12.47 -4.87 -1.95
N THR A 83 12.02 -4.11 -0.96
CA THR A 83 12.41 -4.34 0.43
C THR A 83 11.79 -5.62 0.96
N LEU A 84 10.53 -5.92 0.63
CA LEU A 84 9.91 -7.22 0.88
C LEU A 84 10.69 -8.37 0.23
N ALA A 85 11.10 -8.21 -1.03
CA ALA A 85 11.94 -9.18 -1.72
C ALA A 85 13.31 -9.38 -1.02
N LYS A 86 13.89 -8.30 -0.47
CA LYS A 86 15.11 -8.37 0.36
C LYS A 86 14.87 -9.13 1.67
N VAL A 87 13.71 -8.98 2.33
CA VAL A 87 13.35 -9.78 3.52
C VAL A 87 13.34 -11.27 3.19
N ARG A 88 12.73 -11.67 2.05
CA ARG A 88 12.70 -13.08 1.59
C ARG A 88 14.10 -13.66 1.37
N LYS A 89 15.03 -12.84 0.91
CA LYS A 89 16.44 -13.21 0.66
C LYS A 89 17.36 -13.04 1.88
N ALA A 90 16.87 -12.49 2.99
CA ALA A 90 17.66 -12.31 4.20
C ALA A 90 18.22 -13.64 4.71
N ARG A 91 19.46 -13.60 5.22
CA ARG A 91 20.20 -14.76 5.75
C ARG A 91 20.29 -14.79 7.27
N THR A 92 20.01 -13.67 7.93
CA THR A 92 20.08 -13.55 9.39
C THR A 92 18.75 -13.06 9.95
N LEU A 93 18.43 -13.47 11.18
CA LEU A 93 17.25 -13.00 11.90
C LEU A 93 17.28 -11.49 12.11
N LYS A 94 18.46 -10.93 12.42
CA LYS A 94 18.64 -9.50 12.66
C LYS A 94 18.32 -8.68 11.40
N ASP A 95 18.85 -9.08 10.25
CA ASP A 95 18.57 -8.39 9.00
C ASP A 95 17.12 -8.56 8.55
N GLY A 96 16.57 -9.77 8.70
CA GLY A 96 15.16 -10.02 8.41
C GLY A 96 14.24 -9.08 9.19
N LYS A 97 14.43 -8.97 10.51
CA LYS A 97 13.63 -8.07 11.36
C LYS A 97 13.80 -6.60 10.97
N ARG A 98 15.04 -6.15 10.75
CA ARG A 98 15.34 -4.77 10.36
C ARG A 98 14.68 -4.43 9.02
N LEU A 99 14.77 -5.31 8.03
CA LEU A 99 14.15 -5.12 6.73
C LEU A 99 12.62 -5.13 6.83
N LEU A 100 12.03 -6.06 7.59
CA LEU A 100 10.58 -6.11 7.79
C LEU A 100 10.07 -4.82 8.45
N LEU A 101 10.69 -4.35 9.53
CA LEU A 101 10.32 -3.08 10.16
C LEU A 101 10.54 -1.88 9.22
N GLY A 102 11.55 -1.95 8.35
CA GLY A 102 11.77 -0.96 7.29
C GLY A 102 10.64 -0.91 6.26
N VAL A 103 10.11 -2.07 5.84
CA VAL A 103 8.91 -2.16 4.98
C VAL A 103 7.73 -1.45 5.65
N ILE A 104 7.46 -1.77 6.93
CA ILE A 104 6.32 -1.19 7.65
C ILE A 104 6.47 0.33 7.77
N ALA A 105 7.66 0.82 8.08
CA ALA A 105 7.92 2.27 8.16
C ALA A 105 7.73 2.97 6.80
N ALA A 106 8.17 2.35 5.70
CA ALA A 106 7.97 2.90 4.36
C ALA A 106 6.49 2.93 3.98
N ALA A 107 5.75 1.84 4.22
CA ALA A 107 4.31 1.75 3.96
C ALA A 107 3.52 2.79 4.76
N ARG A 108 3.84 3.00 6.05
CA ARG A 108 3.20 4.05 6.85
C ARG A 108 3.41 5.44 6.29
N LYS A 109 4.63 5.76 5.87
CA LYS A 109 4.97 7.07 5.30
C LYS A 109 4.22 7.29 3.98
N HIS A 110 4.12 6.24 3.17
CA HIS A 110 3.38 6.24 1.92
C HIS A 110 1.87 6.49 2.17
N PHE A 111 1.23 5.72 3.04
CA PHE A 111 -0.19 5.93 3.40
C PHE A 111 -0.45 7.30 4.00
N GLU A 112 0.44 7.82 4.85
CA GLU A 112 0.30 9.18 5.40
C GLU A 112 0.26 10.23 4.27
N LYS A 113 1.14 10.09 3.27
CA LYS A 113 1.19 10.98 2.11
C LYS A 113 -0.11 10.88 1.30
N GLU A 114 -0.60 9.67 1.06
CA GLU A 114 -1.84 9.45 0.32
C GLU A 114 -3.05 10.04 1.01
N GLU A 115 -3.24 9.71 2.28
CA GLU A 115 -4.39 10.13 3.06
C GLU A 115 -4.45 11.65 3.25
N ARG A 116 -3.29 12.29 3.44
CA ARG A 116 -3.21 13.72 3.76
C ARG A 116 -3.10 14.62 2.53
N ILE A 117 -2.58 14.11 1.43
CA ILE A 117 -2.25 14.91 0.25
C ILE A 117 -2.99 14.40 -0.97
N VAL A 118 -2.85 13.12 -1.30
CA VAL A 118 -3.31 12.56 -2.58
C VAL A 118 -4.82 12.42 -2.62
N PHE A 119 -5.42 11.73 -1.65
CA PHE A 119 -6.87 11.52 -1.62
C PHE A 119 -7.63 12.86 -1.56
N PRO A 120 -7.25 13.84 -0.73
CA PRO A 120 -7.87 15.16 -0.75
C PRO A 120 -7.67 15.92 -2.06
N LEU A 121 -6.52 15.76 -2.72
CA LEU A 121 -6.29 16.35 -4.04
C LEU A 121 -7.21 15.73 -5.09
N ALA A 122 -7.26 14.41 -5.16
CA ALA A 122 -8.12 13.66 -6.08
C ALA A 122 -9.59 14.06 -5.90
N GLU A 123 -10.06 14.16 -4.65
CA GLU A 123 -11.44 14.58 -4.36
C GLU A 123 -11.76 16.02 -4.77
N ARG A 124 -10.74 16.88 -4.88
CA ARG A 124 -10.88 18.28 -5.30
C ARG A 124 -10.78 18.46 -6.82
N VAL A 125 -9.95 17.67 -7.50
CA VAL A 125 -9.71 17.82 -8.95
C VAL A 125 -10.63 16.93 -9.79
N LEU A 126 -11.03 15.77 -9.28
CA LEU A 126 -11.94 14.86 -9.97
C LEU A 126 -13.40 15.19 -9.66
N LYS A 127 -14.27 14.92 -10.63
CA LYS A 127 -15.72 15.01 -10.42
C LYS A 127 -16.16 13.89 -9.48
N ALA A 128 -17.15 14.19 -8.62
CA ALA A 128 -17.74 13.20 -7.72
C ALA A 128 -18.19 11.92 -8.45
N LYS A 129 -18.76 12.05 -9.67
CA LYS A 129 -19.14 10.91 -10.49
C LYS A 129 -17.94 10.02 -10.84
N THR A 130 -16.82 10.59 -11.27
CA THR A 130 -15.60 9.83 -11.60
C THR A 130 -15.12 9.01 -10.40
N LEU A 131 -15.10 9.59 -9.21
CA LEU A 131 -14.69 8.88 -7.99
C LEU A 131 -15.63 7.73 -7.61
N LEU A 132 -16.93 7.86 -7.92
CA LEU A 132 -17.92 6.82 -7.70
C LEU A 132 -17.79 5.70 -8.74
N ASP A 133 -17.63 6.05 -10.03
CA ASP A 133 -17.46 5.09 -11.12
C ASP A 133 -16.19 4.24 -10.91
N LEU A 134 -15.10 4.85 -10.42
CA LEU A 134 -13.87 4.13 -10.03
C LEU A 134 -14.11 3.18 -8.85
N GLY A 135 -14.87 3.61 -7.84
CA GLY A 135 -15.24 2.75 -6.72
C GLY A 135 -16.11 1.56 -7.12
N GLU A 136 -17.04 1.76 -8.07
CA GLU A 136 -17.82 0.67 -8.65
C GLU A 136 -16.95 -0.30 -9.45
N THR A 137 -16.00 0.22 -10.24
CA THR A 137 -15.02 -0.60 -10.97
C THR A 137 -14.22 -1.48 -10.02
N TRP A 138 -13.75 -0.93 -8.90
CA TRP A 138 -13.07 -1.71 -7.86
C TRP A 138 -13.95 -2.84 -7.30
N MET A 139 -15.21 -2.55 -6.98
CA MET A 139 -16.15 -3.56 -6.47
C MET A 139 -16.33 -4.71 -7.46
N GLN A 140 -16.53 -4.40 -8.74
CA GLN A 140 -16.69 -5.41 -9.80
C GLN A 140 -15.45 -6.32 -9.92
N ARG A 141 -14.24 -5.74 -9.85
CA ARG A 141 -12.99 -6.52 -9.86
C ARG A 141 -12.90 -7.46 -8.66
N ARG A 142 -13.28 -7.01 -7.46
CA ARG A 142 -13.28 -7.85 -6.24
C ARG A 142 -14.31 -8.97 -6.31
N GLU A 143 -15.52 -8.69 -6.77
CA GLU A 143 -16.54 -9.73 -6.97
C GLU A 143 -16.10 -10.79 -7.98
N ALA A 144 -15.40 -10.39 -9.05
CA ALA A 144 -14.86 -11.33 -10.03
C ALA A 144 -13.75 -12.22 -9.44
N ALA A 145 -12.88 -11.68 -8.57
CA ALA A 145 -11.81 -12.43 -7.93
C ALA A 145 -12.29 -13.45 -6.87
N LEU A 146 -13.53 -13.32 -6.39
CA LEU A 146 -14.14 -14.23 -5.40
C LEU A 146 -14.95 -15.38 -6.03
N LYS A 147 -15.10 -15.40 -7.36
CA LYS A 147 -15.79 -16.45 -8.12
C LYS A 147 -14.79 -17.48 -8.64
#